data_AF-A0A957XB55-F1
#
_entry.id   AF-A0A957XB55-F1
#
_cell.length_a   1.000
_cell.length_b   1.000
_cell.length_c   1.000
_cell.angle_alpha   90.00
_cell.angle_beta   90.00
_cell.angle_gamma   90.00
#
_symmetry.space_group_name_H-M   'P 1'
#
loop_
_entity.id
_entity.type
_entity.pdbx_description
1 polymer ?
#
loop_
_entity_poly.entity_id
_entity_poly.type
_entity_poly.pdbx_seq_one_letter_code
_entity_poly.pdbx_strand_id
1 'polypeptide(L)'
;AVEREPVSFKELQANLAQPSSTRLLLEATRALDGRSLVEVEQGELWLQNMVMEYATDRLIARVAAELASWDQQEAASFTWRESFFNRFALLKAQSTSDVRHSQHRLLLQPVAQQLQRRWGEAGLAAKLKLLLNFMQHRGQGIPGYAAANLIHLYHELKLDLTGANFAGLVIRQADLRHVGVQQVDFSQADLTDSIFKENIHEVRALAVSPDGRIMTNANNSGRIDIRQMHTLRLLDTLKGHQTIVHSLVFSPDGQLLAAADSHAIIVWRRVASARWQSCLTLPAAETVAFSPDSRHLAAVSKEGPIAIWALYDAPQGYVAQLHSHCGKALNQRTIPIAFNADGETLASGEREMIHLWDVHSGTHRQTLYGHSERVHSLTFSPAEGLLASGGTDGTVRLWDVARGEQVGLLDGHRVRVLSLAFSPDGRTLATADLKTIRLWRIGESAPQQPAVESADAQRGRAVQLYFVLHG
;
A
#
# COMPACT_ATOMS: atom_id res chain seq x y z
N ALA A 1 21.21 -22.49 -15.69
CA ALA A 1 20.02 -22.96 -16.44
C ALA A 1 18.83 -22.04 -16.22
N VAL A 2 18.40 -21.83 -14.97
CA VAL A 2 17.31 -20.88 -14.64
C VAL A 2 17.66 -19.43 -14.99
N GLU A 3 18.89 -19.01 -14.70
CA GLU A 3 19.31 -17.61 -14.85
C GLU A 3 19.40 -17.13 -16.31
N ARG A 4 19.64 -18.04 -17.26
CA ARG A 4 19.78 -17.79 -18.72
C ARG A 4 20.87 -16.78 -19.14
N GLU A 5 21.45 -16.05 -18.21
CA GLU A 5 22.58 -15.13 -18.39
C GLU A 5 23.75 -15.55 -17.47
N PRO A 6 24.96 -14.99 -17.68
CA PRO A 6 26.07 -15.11 -16.75
C PRO A 6 25.70 -14.59 -15.35
N VAL A 7 26.17 -15.29 -14.31
CA VAL A 7 25.76 -15.03 -12.94
C VAL A 7 26.99 -14.94 -12.06
N SER A 8 27.06 -13.89 -11.24
CA SER A 8 28.13 -13.76 -10.26
C SER A 8 28.01 -14.83 -9.16
N PHE A 9 29.13 -15.20 -8.53
CA PHE A 9 29.10 -16.14 -7.41
C PHE A 9 28.17 -15.68 -6.26
N LYS A 10 28.09 -14.36 -6.01
CA LYS A 10 27.22 -13.76 -4.99
C LYS A 10 25.75 -13.96 -5.33
N GLU A 11 25.36 -13.75 -6.58
CA GLU A 11 23.99 -13.98 -7.04
C GLU A 11 23.65 -15.46 -7.03
N LEU A 12 24.57 -16.34 -7.44
CA LEU A 12 24.38 -17.79 -7.36
C LEU A 12 24.07 -18.22 -5.93
N GLN A 13 24.84 -17.72 -4.96
CA GLN A 13 24.60 -17.97 -3.54
C GLN A 13 23.25 -17.42 -3.07
N ALA A 14 22.90 -16.20 -3.48
CA ALA A 14 21.63 -15.56 -3.12
C ALA A 14 20.41 -16.29 -3.71
N ASN A 15 20.57 -16.98 -4.84
CA ASN A 15 19.51 -17.72 -5.52
C ASN A 15 19.25 -19.12 -4.94
N LEU A 16 20.06 -19.59 -4.00
CA LEU A 16 19.81 -20.86 -3.33
C LEU A 16 18.63 -20.73 -2.37
N ALA A 17 17.63 -21.59 -2.54
CA ALA A 17 16.46 -21.64 -1.66
C ALA A 17 16.81 -21.92 -0.18
N GLN A 18 17.95 -22.57 0.07
CA GLN A 18 18.45 -22.86 1.40
C GLN A 18 19.88 -22.34 1.55
N PRO A 19 20.26 -21.79 2.72
CA PRO A 19 21.62 -21.35 2.98
C PRO A 19 22.59 -22.53 2.83
N SER A 20 23.59 -22.38 1.97
CA SER A 20 24.67 -23.35 1.80
C SER A 20 26.00 -22.76 2.24
N SER A 21 26.90 -23.60 2.73
CA SER A 21 28.27 -23.21 3.02
C SER A 21 28.94 -22.63 1.76
N THR A 22 29.48 -21.41 1.87
CA THR A 22 30.26 -20.75 0.81
C THR A 22 31.37 -21.65 0.29
N ARG A 23 32.01 -22.43 1.18
CA ARG A 23 33.07 -23.38 0.84
C ARG A 23 32.55 -24.49 -0.07
N LEU A 24 31.42 -25.11 0.27
CA LEU A 24 30.83 -26.19 -0.53
C LEU A 24 30.39 -25.69 -1.91
N LEU A 25 29.81 -24.49 -1.97
CA LEU A 25 29.41 -23.89 -3.23
C LEU A 25 30.62 -23.65 -4.14
N LEU A 26 31.73 -23.18 -3.57
CA LEU A 26 32.97 -22.92 -4.29
C LEU A 26 33.70 -24.22 -4.72
N GLU A 27 33.65 -25.27 -3.90
CA GLU A 27 34.13 -26.61 -4.28
C GLU A 27 33.29 -27.18 -5.43
N ALA A 28 31.97 -27.02 -5.39
CA ALA A 28 31.07 -27.47 -6.45
C ALA A 28 31.28 -26.71 -7.76
N THR A 29 31.42 -25.37 -7.74
CA THR A 29 31.67 -24.60 -8.95
C THR A 29 33.02 -24.95 -9.57
N ARG A 30 34.09 -25.12 -8.77
CA ARG A 30 35.39 -25.59 -9.25
C ARG A 30 35.33 -27.00 -9.85
N ALA A 31 34.54 -27.90 -9.26
CA ALA A 31 34.36 -29.24 -9.79
C ALA A 31 33.61 -29.26 -11.13
N LEU A 32 32.65 -28.35 -11.32
CA LEU A 32 31.93 -28.18 -12.59
C LEU A 32 32.81 -27.55 -13.67
N ASP A 33 33.60 -26.54 -13.30
CA ASP A 33 34.60 -25.89 -14.16
C ASP A 33 35.69 -26.88 -14.60
N GLY A 34 36.25 -27.66 -13.67
CA GLY A 34 37.22 -28.72 -13.97
C GLY A 34 36.69 -29.87 -14.84
N ARG A 35 35.36 -29.98 -15.02
CA ARG A 35 34.70 -30.91 -15.94
C ARG A 35 34.22 -30.23 -17.23
N SER A 36 34.54 -28.95 -17.41
CA SER A 36 34.11 -28.12 -18.55
C SER A 36 32.59 -28.06 -18.72
N LEU A 37 31.83 -28.11 -17.62
CA LEU A 37 30.37 -28.01 -17.62
C LEU A 37 29.85 -26.59 -17.43
N VAL A 38 30.71 -25.71 -16.92
CA VAL A 38 30.47 -24.29 -16.65
C VAL A 38 31.65 -23.53 -17.26
N GLU A 39 31.38 -22.37 -17.82
CA GLU A 39 32.38 -21.42 -18.26
C GLU A 39 32.48 -20.29 -17.24
N VAL A 40 33.72 -19.89 -16.93
CA VAL A 40 34.02 -18.83 -15.96
C VAL A 40 34.76 -17.70 -16.68
N GLU A 41 34.10 -16.56 -16.82
CA GLU A 41 34.70 -15.36 -17.42
C GLU A 41 34.47 -14.16 -16.51
N GLN A 42 35.53 -13.42 -16.19
CA GLN A 42 35.49 -12.21 -15.35
C GLN A 42 34.79 -12.37 -13.98
N GLY A 43 34.75 -13.60 -13.43
CA GLY A 43 34.10 -13.90 -12.16
C GLY A 43 32.60 -14.20 -12.25
N GLU A 44 32.07 -14.27 -13.48
CA GLU A 44 30.72 -14.73 -13.78
C GLU A 44 30.75 -16.19 -14.25
N LEU A 45 29.71 -16.92 -13.88
CA LEU A 45 29.53 -18.34 -14.15
C LEU A 45 28.37 -18.48 -15.14
N TRP A 46 28.59 -19.21 -16.22
CA TRP A 46 27.52 -19.56 -17.15
C TRP A 46 27.63 -21.00 -17.65
N LEU A 47 26.50 -21.60 -18.02
CA LEU A 47 26.49 -22.98 -18.53
C LEU A 47 26.76 -22.98 -20.02
N GLN A 48 27.55 -23.95 -20.49
CA GLN A 48 27.61 -24.27 -21.91
C GLN A 48 26.22 -24.57 -22.46
N ASN A 49 25.94 -24.19 -23.70
CA ASN A 49 24.61 -24.29 -24.31
C ASN A 49 24.01 -25.71 -24.20
N MET A 50 24.78 -26.74 -24.55
CA MET A 50 24.31 -28.14 -24.48
C MET A 50 23.99 -28.58 -23.04
N VAL A 51 24.79 -28.15 -22.06
CA VAL A 51 24.55 -28.42 -20.64
C VAL A 51 23.33 -27.66 -20.14
N MET A 52 23.14 -26.42 -20.60
CA MET A 52 21.99 -25.59 -20.26
C MET A 52 20.68 -26.21 -20.75
N GLU A 53 20.65 -26.72 -21.98
CA GLU A 53 19.50 -27.43 -22.55
C GLU A 53 19.20 -28.71 -21.77
N TYR A 54 20.20 -29.57 -21.57
CA TYR A 54 20.04 -30.79 -20.78
C TYR A 54 19.52 -30.52 -19.36
N ALA A 55 20.10 -29.52 -18.68
CA ALA A 55 19.68 -29.13 -17.33
C ALA A 55 18.26 -28.56 -17.31
N THR A 56 17.87 -27.82 -18.36
CA THR A 56 16.50 -27.30 -18.53
C THR A 56 15.51 -28.45 -18.63
N ASP A 57 15.74 -29.41 -19.53
CA ASP A 57 14.86 -30.56 -19.74
C ASP A 57 14.74 -31.43 -18.48
N ARG A 58 15.87 -31.66 -17.81
CA ARG A 58 15.89 -32.38 -16.53
C ARG A 58 15.10 -31.67 -15.45
N LEU A 59 15.22 -30.34 -15.35
CA LEU A 59 14.47 -29.56 -14.37
C LEU A 59 12.96 -29.65 -14.63
N ILE A 60 12.53 -29.43 -15.87
CA ILE A 60 11.11 -29.53 -16.27
C ILE A 60 10.57 -30.91 -15.92
N ALA A 61 11.25 -31.98 -16.34
CA ALA A 61 10.80 -33.35 -16.11
C ALA A 61 10.72 -33.70 -14.62
N ARG A 62 11.68 -33.25 -13.80
CA ARG A 62 11.69 -33.48 -12.36
C ARG A 62 10.58 -32.73 -11.65
N VAL A 63 10.39 -31.44 -11.96
CA VAL A 63 9.31 -30.62 -11.38
C VAL A 63 7.94 -31.18 -11.77
N ALA A 64 7.72 -31.50 -13.05
CA ALA A 64 6.45 -32.04 -13.51
C ALA A 64 6.14 -33.41 -12.89
N ALA A 65 7.13 -34.31 -12.78
CA ALA A 65 6.95 -35.62 -12.14
C ALA A 65 6.70 -35.52 -10.62
N GLU A 66 7.42 -34.62 -9.94
CA GLU A 66 7.21 -34.33 -8.52
C GLU A 66 5.78 -33.83 -8.28
N LEU A 67 5.36 -32.83 -9.05
CA LEU A 67 3.99 -32.33 -8.96
C LEU A 67 2.98 -33.41 -9.36
N ALA A 68 3.26 -34.27 -10.33
CA ALA A 68 2.33 -35.33 -10.74
C ALA A 68 2.08 -36.40 -9.66
N SER A 69 2.91 -36.49 -8.62
CA SER A 69 2.89 -37.57 -7.63
C SER A 69 2.96 -37.11 -6.17
N TRP A 70 2.97 -35.80 -5.88
CA TRP A 70 3.15 -35.26 -4.53
C TRP A 70 2.10 -35.75 -3.53
N ASP A 71 0.89 -36.06 -4.00
CA ASP A 71 -0.24 -36.51 -3.20
C ASP A 71 -0.36 -38.04 -3.08
N GLN A 72 0.51 -38.78 -3.78
CA GLN A 72 0.60 -40.25 -3.73
C GLN A 72 1.77 -40.74 -2.88
N GLN A 73 2.73 -39.87 -2.56
CA GLN A 73 3.82 -40.19 -1.65
C GLN A 73 3.25 -40.33 -0.23
N GLU A 74 3.74 -41.32 0.53
CA GLU A 74 3.46 -41.38 1.97
C GLU A 74 3.81 -40.00 2.54
N ALA A 75 2.79 -39.27 3.00
CA ALA A 75 2.95 -37.87 3.39
C ALA A 75 4.07 -37.67 4.42
N ALA A 76 4.54 -38.73 5.09
CA ALA A 76 5.67 -38.70 6.01
C ALA A 76 7.04 -38.38 5.37
N SER A 77 7.31 -38.72 4.11
CA SER A 77 8.66 -38.56 3.50
C SER A 77 8.87 -37.30 2.67
N PHE A 78 7.79 -36.65 2.21
CA PHE A 78 7.91 -35.44 1.40
C PHE A 78 8.33 -34.23 2.25
N THR A 79 9.36 -33.51 1.81
CA THR A 79 9.77 -32.24 2.42
C THR A 79 9.93 -31.14 1.37
N TRP A 80 9.38 -29.96 1.65
CA TRP A 80 9.54 -28.78 0.80
C TRP A 80 10.99 -28.33 0.67
N ARG A 81 11.88 -28.70 1.59
CA ARG A 81 13.31 -28.39 1.48
C ARG A 81 14.00 -29.16 0.36
N GLU A 82 13.57 -30.39 0.09
CA GLU A 82 14.15 -31.23 -0.97
C GLU A 82 13.39 -31.14 -2.31
N SER A 83 12.20 -30.55 -2.30
CA SER A 83 11.36 -30.32 -3.49
C SER A 83 12.09 -29.52 -4.58
N PHE A 84 12.13 -30.06 -5.80
CA PHE A 84 12.62 -29.32 -6.97
C PHE A 84 11.75 -28.12 -7.28
N PHE A 85 10.43 -28.25 -7.08
CA PHE A 85 9.48 -27.15 -7.27
C PHE A 85 9.72 -26.00 -6.28
N ASN A 86 10.30 -26.28 -5.11
CA ASN A 86 10.68 -25.24 -4.14
C ASN A 86 12.11 -24.73 -4.34
N ARG A 87 13.05 -25.59 -4.73
CA ARG A 87 14.47 -25.24 -4.80
C ARG A 87 14.84 -24.37 -5.99
N PHE A 88 14.07 -24.45 -7.08
CA PHE A 88 14.36 -23.76 -8.32
C PHE A 88 13.19 -22.88 -8.76
N ALA A 89 13.48 -21.62 -9.08
CA ALA A 89 12.51 -20.74 -9.71
C ALA A 89 12.23 -21.21 -11.15
N LEU A 90 10.95 -21.23 -11.53
CA LEU A 90 10.53 -21.36 -12.93
C LEU A 90 10.55 -20.00 -13.64
N LEU A 91 10.36 -18.93 -12.88
CA LEU A 91 10.43 -17.54 -13.32
C LEU A 91 10.90 -16.66 -12.15
N LYS A 92 11.78 -15.70 -12.43
CA LYS A 92 12.28 -14.75 -11.42
C LYS A 92 11.79 -13.35 -11.72
N ALA A 93 11.09 -12.75 -10.76
CA ALA A 93 10.56 -11.40 -10.93
C ALA A 93 11.63 -10.36 -11.25
N GLN A 94 12.79 -10.39 -10.57
CA GLN A 94 13.84 -9.37 -10.73
C GLN A 94 14.69 -9.50 -12.00
N SER A 95 14.53 -10.57 -12.79
CA SER A 95 15.27 -10.73 -14.05
C SER A 95 14.87 -9.66 -15.09
N THR A 96 15.72 -9.43 -16.09
CA THR A 96 15.40 -8.53 -17.22
C THR A 96 14.15 -9.01 -17.97
N SER A 97 13.52 -8.15 -18.78
CA SER A 97 12.35 -8.54 -19.59
C SER A 97 12.64 -9.76 -20.47
N ASP A 98 13.82 -9.80 -21.07
CA ASP A 98 14.20 -10.79 -22.07
C ASP A 98 14.51 -12.14 -21.42
N VAL A 99 15.17 -12.11 -20.26
CA VAL A 99 15.38 -13.30 -19.43
C VAL A 99 14.05 -13.84 -18.92
N ARG A 100 13.15 -12.99 -18.39
CA ARG A 100 11.83 -13.45 -17.93
C ARG A 100 11.03 -14.07 -19.07
N HIS A 101 11.06 -13.47 -20.26
CA HIS A 101 10.42 -14.05 -21.44
C HIS A 101 11.00 -15.42 -21.80
N SER A 102 12.32 -15.58 -21.70
CA SER A 102 13.00 -16.86 -21.92
C SER A 102 12.68 -17.90 -20.84
N GLN A 103 12.64 -17.51 -19.56
CA GLN A 103 12.25 -18.38 -18.44
C GLN A 103 10.80 -18.84 -18.59
N HIS A 104 9.89 -17.92 -18.92
CA HIS A 104 8.50 -18.22 -19.19
C HIS A 104 8.35 -19.31 -20.27
N ARG A 105 8.93 -19.06 -21.46
CA ARG A 105 8.84 -19.96 -22.63
C ARG A 105 9.53 -21.31 -22.42
N LEU A 106 10.67 -21.32 -21.73
CA LEU A 106 11.54 -22.50 -21.65
C LEU A 106 11.41 -23.27 -20.33
N LEU A 107 10.75 -22.76 -19.30
CA LEU A 107 10.58 -23.45 -18.01
C LEU A 107 9.12 -23.51 -17.58
N LEU A 108 8.49 -22.36 -17.36
CA LEU A 108 7.13 -22.29 -16.81
C LEU A 108 6.10 -22.93 -17.74
N GLN A 109 6.09 -22.51 -19.01
CA GLN A 109 5.12 -22.97 -20.00
C GLN A 109 5.23 -24.49 -20.28
N PRO A 110 6.43 -25.09 -20.46
CA PRO A 110 6.58 -26.54 -20.59
C PRO A 110 6.08 -27.33 -19.37
N VAL A 111 6.36 -26.84 -18.14
CA VAL A 111 5.84 -27.47 -16.92
C VAL A 111 4.31 -27.42 -16.90
N ALA A 112 3.72 -26.25 -17.16
CA ALA A 112 2.27 -26.08 -17.21
C ALA A 112 1.60 -27.03 -18.23
N GLN A 113 2.17 -27.14 -19.43
CA GLN A 113 1.68 -28.04 -20.48
C GLN A 113 1.73 -29.52 -20.09
N GLN A 114 2.82 -29.97 -19.44
CA GLN A 114 2.93 -31.36 -18.99
C GLN A 114 1.88 -31.69 -17.92
N LEU A 115 1.66 -30.78 -16.97
CA LEU A 115 0.63 -30.94 -15.94
C LEU A 115 -0.79 -30.93 -16.53
N GLN A 116 -1.04 -30.05 -17.50
CA GLN A 116 -2.33 -29.97 -18.19
C GLN A 116 -2.64 -31.23 -19.01
N ARG A 117 -1.64 -31.81 -19.71
CA ARG A 117 -1.80 -33.10 -20.39
C ARG A 117 -2.13 -34.24 -19.43
N ARG A 118 -1.63 -34.18 -18.20
CA ARG A 118 -1.80 -35.25 -17.20
C ARG A 118 -3.17 -35.23 -16.54
N TRP A 119 -3.69 -34.04 -16.18
CA TRP A 119 -4.92 -33.93 -15.38
C TRP A 119 -6.08 -33.20 -16.07
N GLY A 120 -5.87 -32.67 -17.28
CA GLY A 120 -6.85 -31.79 -17.92
C GLY A 120 -7.03 -30.48 -17.15
N GLU A 121 -7.85 -29.57 -17.68
CA GLU A 121 -8.03 -28.23 -17.10
C GLU A 121 -8.70 -28.26 -15.73
N ALA A 122 -9.85 -28.94 -15.62
CA ALA A 122 -10.62 -29.03 -14.37
C ALA A 122 -9.87 -29.82 -13.27
N GLY A 123 -9.19 -30.91 -13.64
CA GLY A 123 -8.41 -31.72 -12.70
C GLY A 123 -7.17 -30.99 -12.20
N LEU A 124 -6.48 -30.25 -13.08
CA LEU A 124 -5.31 -29.47 -12.72
C LEU A 124 -5.65 -28.36 -11.72
N ALA A 125 -6.72 -27.61 -11.93
CA ALA A 125 -7.15 -26.57 -11.01
C ALA A 125 -7.41 -27.12 -9.59
N ALA A 126 -8.09 -28.27 -9.49
CA ALA A 126 -8.32 -28.95 -8.21
C ALA A 126 -7.00 -29.40 -7.56
N LYS A 127 -6.05 -29.94 -8.34
CA LYS A 127 -4.73 -30.37 -7.85
C LYS A 127 -3.89 -29.19 -7.34
N LEU A 128 -3.89 -28.06 -8.03
CA LEU A 128 -3.16 -26.87 -7.58
C LEU A 128 -3.74 -26.27 -6.30
N LYS A 129 -5.08 -26.30 -6.14
CA LYS A 129 -5.73 -25.93 -4.87
C LYS A 129 -5.33 -26.84 -3.72
N LEU A 130 -5.31 -28.15 -3.95
CA LEU A 130 -4.84 -29.12 -2.96
C LEU A 130 -3.36 -28.91 -2.60
N LEU A 131 -2.53 -28.57 -3.60
CA LEU A 131 -1.11 -28.27 -3.40
C LEU A 131 -0.93 -27.02 -2.53
N LEU A 132 -1.71 -25.95 -2.76
CA LEU A 132 -1.69 -24.76 -1.91
C LEU A 132 -2.07 -25.09 -0.47
N ASN A 133 -3.13 -25.88 -0.25
CA ASN A 133 -3.52 -26.31 1.09
C ASN A 133 -2.41 -27.14 1.76
N PHE A 134 -1.73 -27.99 0.99
CA PHE A 134 -0.61 -28.78 1.50
C PHE A 134 0.61 -27.89 1.86
N MET A 135 0.88 -26.84 1.07
CA MET A 135 1.87 -25.81 1.39
C MET A 135 1.51 -25.07 2.68
N GLN A 136 0.24 -24.72 2.87
CA GLN A 136 -0.22 -24.05 4.08
C GLN A 136 0.04 -24.88 5.35
N HIS A 137 -0.15 -26.19 5.29
CA HIS A 137 0.05 -27.04 6.46
C HIS A 137 1.51 -27.44 6.72
N ARG A 138 2.38 -27.43 5.71
CA ARG A 138 3.73 -28.02 5.82
C ARG A 138 4.87 -27.18 5.25
N GLY A 139 4.56 -26.07 4.60
CA GLY A 139 5.49 -25.19 3.87
C GLY A 139 5.72 -23.83 4.52
N GLN A 140 5.00 -23.49 5.60
CA GLN A 140 5.14 -22.19 6.27
C GLN A 140 6.57 -21.96 6.77
N GLY A 141 7.09 -20.76 6.52
CA GLY A 141 8.45 -20.36 6.89
C GLY A 141 9.58 -21.13 6.19
N ILE A 142 9.30 -22.02 5.22
CA ILE A 142 10.34 -22.72 4.46
C ILE A 142 10.77 -21.81 3.30
N PRO A 143 12.04 -21.37 3.26
CA PRO A 143 12.50 -20.52 2.17
C PRO A 143 12.59 -21.31 0.85
N GLY A 144 12.24 -20.63 -0.23
CA GLY A 144 12.29 -21.17 -1.59
C GLY A 144 11.31 -20.49 -2.53
N TYR A 145 11.02 -21.16 -3.63
CA TYR A 145 10.30 -20.64 -4.79
C TYR A 145 8.94 -21.30 -5.00
N ALA A 146 8.53 -22.29 -4.19
CA ALA A 146 7.31 -23.05 -4.47
C ALA A 146 6.06 -22.16 -4.55
N ALA A 147 5.93 -21.17 -3.66
CA ALA A 147 4.73 -20.34 -3.63
C ALA A 147 4.69 -19.38 -4.82
N ALA A 148 5.83 -18.79 -5.18
CA ALA A 148 5.96 -17.96 -6.37
C ALA A 148 5.73 -18.76 -7.66
N ASN A 149 6.34 -19.95 -7.77
CA ASN A 149 6.14 -20.85 -8.89
C ASN A 149 4.67 -21.27 -9.02
N LEU A 150 3.98 -21.52 -7.91
CA LEU A 150 2.56 -21.83 -7.90
C LEU A 150 1.73 -20.67 -8.45
N ILE A 151 1.99 -19.45 -7.99
CA ILE A 151 1.33 -18.24 -8.50
C ILE A 151 1.57 -18.08 -10.01
N HIS A 152 2.80 -18.31 -10.49
CA HIS A 152 3.11 -18.25 -11.91
C HIS A 152 2.38 -19.33 -12.72
N LEU A 153 2.21 -20.54 -12.18
CA LEU A 153 1.41 -21.58 -12.83
C LEU A 153 -0.06 -21.20 -12.91
N TYR A 154 -0.64 -20.63 -11.85
CA TYR A 154 -2.01 -20.12 -11.88
C TYR A 154 -2.20 -19.07 -12.99
N HIS A 155 -1.25 -18.15 -13.11
CA HIS A 155 -1.29 -17.13 -14.15
C HIS A 155 -1.16 -17.72 -15.56
N GLU A 156 -0.17 -18.60 -15.78
CA GLU A 156 0.06 -19.25 -17.09
C GLU A 156 -1.16 -20.07 -17.54
N LEU A 157 -1.82 -20.74 -16.60
CA LEU A 157 -2.99 -21.57 -16.84
C LEU A 157 -4.30 -20.77 -16.86
N LYS A 158 -4.25 -19.44 -16.68
CA LYS A 158 -5.41 -18.54 -16.59
C LYS A 158 -6.41 -18.97 -15.51
N LEU A 159 -5.91 -19.53 -14.42
CA LEU A 159 -6.70 -19.94 -13.27
C LEU A 159 -6.88 -18.78 -12.29
N ASP A 160 -8.03 -18.76 -11.63
CA ASP A 160 -8.36 -17.74 -10.64
C ASP A 160 -7.73 -18.06 -9.27
N LEU A 161 -7.08 -17.05 -8.69
CA LEU A 161 -6.52 -17.09 -7.34
C LEU A 161 -7.46 -16.51 -6.28
N THR A 162 -8.64 -16.01 -6.66
CA THR A 162 -9.56 -15.36 -5.72
C THR A 162 -9.87 -16.25 -4.52
N GLY A 163 -9.69 -15.70 -3.31
CA GLY A 163 -9.88 -16.42 -2.04
C GLY A 163 -8.75 -17.39 -1.68
N ALA A 164 -7.65 -17.45 -2.44
CA ALA A 164 -6.51 -18.29 -2.12
C ALA A 164 -5.78 -17.81 -0.87
N ASN A 165 -5.31 -18.75 -0.04
CA ASN A 165 -4.59 -18.45 1.19
C ASN A 165 -3.08 -18.74 1.02
N PHE A 166 -2.28 -17.69 1.00
CA PHE A 166 -0.81 -17.71 0.98
C PHE A 166 -0.19 -17.20 2.30
N ALA A 167 -0.98 -17.06 3.36
CA ALA A 167 -0.52 -16.57 4.65
C ALA A 167 0.67 -17.40 5.19
N GLY A 168 1.65 -16.72 5.78
CA GLY A 168 2.83 -17.35 6.40
C GLY A 168 3.80 -18.07 5.45
N LEU A 169 3.57 -18.04 4.14
CA LEU A 169 4.46 -18.67 3.15
C LEU A 169 5.58 -17.72 2.71
N VAL A 170 6.70 -18.30 2.29
CA VAL A 170 7.77 -17.55 1.60
C VAL A 170 7.45 -17.51 0.10
N ILE A 171 7.20 -16.30 -0.39
CA ILE A 171 6.79 -15.99 -1.76
C ILE A 171 7.88 -15.11 -2.39
N ARG A 172 9.04 -15.72 -2.62
CA ARG A 172 10.21 -15.02 -3.13
C ARG A 172 10.19 -14.95 -4.65
N GLN A 173 10.57 -13.79 -5.22
CA GLN A 173 10.72 -13.58 -6.68
C GLN A 173 9.43 -13.80 -7.48
N ALA A 174 8.25 -13.57 -6.89
CA ALA A 174 6.98 -13.63 -7.59
C ALA A 174 6.72 -12.37 -8.43
N ASP A 175 6.60 -12.53 -9.74
CA ASP A 175 6.01 -11.52 -10.61
C ASP A 175 4.47 -11.49 -10.50
N LEU A 176 3.94 -10.48 -9.81
CA LEU A 176 2.52 -10.27 -9.53
C LEU A 176 1.90 -9.17 -10.40
N ARG A 177 2.64 -8.60 -11.36
CA ARG A 177 2.17 -7.47 -12.18
C ARG A 177 0.93 -7.78 -13.02
N HIS A 178 0.79 -9.03 -13.43
CA HIS A 178 -0.27 -9.51 -14.31
C HIS A 178 -1.17 -10.55 -13.65
N VAL A 179 -1.04 -10.75 -12.33
CA VAL A 179 -1.78 -11.76 -11.58
C VAL A 179 -2.99 -11.10 -10.90
N GLY A 180 -4.17 -11.68 -11.07
CA GLY A 180 -5.38 -11.26 -10.34
C GLY A 180 -5.31 -11.71 -8.89
N VAL A 181 -4.94 -10.81 -7.97
CA VAL A 181 -4.77 -11.11 -6.54
C VAL A 181 -5.94 -10.62 -5.67
N GLN A 182 -7.15 -10.60 -6.23
CA GLN A 182 -8.34 -10.16 -5.49
C GLN A 182 -8.66 -11.14 -4.36
N GLN A 183 -8.86 -10.64 -3.14
CA GLN A 183 -9.18 -11.47 -1.96
C GLN A 183 -8.17 -12.61 -1.70
N VAL A 184 -6.91 -12.44 -2.11
CA VAL A 184 -5.84 -13.38 -1.78
C VAL A 184 -5.24 -12.99 -0.43
N ASP A 185 -5.18 -13.94 0.49
CA ASP A 185 -4.59 -13.72 1.81
C ASP A 185 -3.06 -13.89 1.74
N PHE A 186 -2.33 -12.81 1.93
CA PHE A 186 -0.86 -12.79 2.04
C PHE A 186 -0.38 -12.43 3.46
N SER A 187 -1.25 -12.54 4.48
CA SER A 187 -0.90 -12.16 5.85
C SER A 187 0.34 -12.92 6.35
N GLN A 188 1.31 -12.20 6.90
CA GLN A 188 2.58 -12.78 7.38
C GLN A 188 3.41 -13.51 6.30
N ALA A 189 3.13 -13.31 5.01
CA ALA A 189 3.92 -13.90 3.93
C ALA A 189 5.22 -13.11 3.70
N ASP A 190 6.31 -13.81 3.40
CA ASP A 190 7.58 -13.19 3.01
C ASP A 190 7.61 -12.97 1.50
N LEU A 191 7.45 -11.71 1.06
CA LEU A 191 7.39 -11.32 -0.35
C LEU A 191 8.75 -10.82 -0.90
N THR A 192 9.86 -11.27 -0.31
CA THR A 192 11.21 -10.84 -0.69
C THR A 192 11.45 -10.93 -2.20
N ASP A 193 12.00 -9.86 -2.78
CA ASP A 193 12.31 -9.72 -4.21
C ASP A 193 11.12 -9.87 -5.18
N SER A 194 9.88 -9.91 -4.70
CA SER A 194 8.68 -10.00 -5.55
C SER A 194 8.31 -8.64 -6.15
N ILE A 195 7.72 -8.63 -7.34
CA ILE A 195 7.34 -7.41 -8.06
C ILE A 195 5.83 -7.33 -8.17
N PHE A 196 5.27 -6.19 -7.78
CA PHE A 196 3.84 -5.89 -7.89
C PHE A 196 3.54 -5.01 -9.09
N LYS A 197 2.27 -5.02 -9.52
CA LYS A 197 1.75 -4.07 -10.51
C LYS A 197 2.07 -2.66 -10.04
N GLU A 198 2.76 -1.88 -10.88
CA GLU A 198 3.41 -0.59 -10.59
C GLU A 198 3.19 -0.06 -9.16
N ASN A 199 4.22 -0.23 -8.34
CA ASN A 199 4.33 0.53 -7.10
C ASN A 199 4.28 2.02 -7.45
N ILE A 200 3.38 2.77 -6.84
CA ILE A 200 3.37 4.22 -6.93
C ILE A 200 4.62 4.69 -6.17
N HIS A 201 5.74 4.79 -6.87
CA HIS A 201 6.98 5.24 -6.27
C HIS A 201 6.82 6.72 -5.87
N GLU A 202 7.25 7.02 -4.64
CA GLU A 202 7.30 8.39 -4.09
C GLU A 202 5.94 9.06 -3.84
N VAL A 203 5.00 8.39 -3.16
CA VAL A 203 3.75 9.07 -2.71
C VAL A 203 4.02 9.95 -1.51
N ARG A 204 3.92 11.27 -1.70
CA ARG A 204 3.94 12.23 -0.59
C ARG A 204 2.57 12.50 -0.01
N ALA A 205 1.60 12.74 -0.89
CA ALA A 205 0.22 13.05 -0.56
C ALA A 205 -0.71 12.28 -1.51
N LEU A 206 -1.89 11.92 -1.03
CA LEU A 206 -2.86 11.14 -1.77
C LEU A 206 -4.26 11.58 -1.34
N ALA A 207 -5.20 11.59 -2.29
CA ALA A 207 -6.61 11.73 -1.99
C ALA A 207 -7.41 10.75 -2.87
N VAL A 208 -8.57 10.33 -2.38
CA VAL A 208 -9.52 9.52 -3.14
C VAL A 208 -10.77 10.36 -3.34
N SER A 209 -11.39 10.25 -4.52
CA SER A 209 -12.64 10.94 -4.80
C SER A 209 -13.76 10.40 -3.91
N PRO A 210 -14.77 11.22 -3.56
CA PRO A 210 -15.90 10.78 -2.73
C PRO A 210 -16.67 9.56 -3.28
N ASP A 211 -16.67 9.37 -4.59
CA ASP A 211 -17.29 8.21 -5.26
C ASP A 211 -16.40 6.95 -5.28
N GLY A 212 -15.17 7.02 -4.75
CA GLY A 212 -14.21 5.91 -4.71
C GLY A 212 -13.63 5.51 -6.09
N ARG A 213 -13.94 6.24 -7.17
CA ARG A 213 -13.56 5.84 -8.53
C ARG A 213 -12.19 6.36 -8.97
N ILE A 214 -11.76 7.48 -8.41
CA ILE A 214 -10.53 8.19 -8.77
C ILE A 214 -9.64 8.27 -7.53
N MET A 215 -8.33 8.09 -7.74
CA MET A 215 -7.31 8.38 -6.75
C MET A 215 -6.29 9.36 -7.31
N THR A 216 -5.68 10.15 -6.44
CA THR A 216 -4.60 11.06 -6.80
C THR A 216 -3.34 10.70 -6.04
N ASN A 217 -2.17 10.83 -6.65
CA ASN A 217 -0.91 10.73 -5.93
C ASN A 217 -0.02 11.93 -6.28
N ALA A 218 0.54 12.55 -5.25
CA ALA A 218 1.53 13.61 -5.42
C ALA A 218 2.93 13.06 -5.16
N ASN A 219 3.87 13.38 -6.05
CA ASN A 219 5.26 12.98 -5.91
C ASN A 219 6.12 14.03 -5.19
N ASN A 220 7.41 13.76 -5.03
CA ASN A 220 8.37 14.70 -4.42
C ASN A 220 8.58 16.00 -5.22
N SER A 221 8.22 16.03 -6.50
CA SER A 221 8.35 17.22 -7.35
C SER A 221 7.08 18.08 -7.37
N GLY A 222 6.05 17.74 -6.60
CA GLY A 222 4.76 18.43 -6.61
C GLY A 222 3.86 18.10 -7.81
N ARG A 223 4.24 17.12 -8.64
CA ARG A 223 3.37 16.59 -9.71
C ARG A 223 2.30 15.71 -9.07
N ILE A 224 1.06 15.88 -9.50
CA ILE A 224 -0.07 15.09 -9.03
C ILE A 224 -0.61 14.25 -10.18
N ASP A 225 -0.53 12.93 -10.08
CA ASP A 225 -1.17 12.02 -11.03
C ASP A 225 -2.59 11.69 -10.58
N ILE A 226 -3.53 11.70 -11.53
CA ILE A 226 -4.90 11.26 -11.32
C ILE A 226 -5.06 9.90 -11.97
N ARG A 227 -5.54 8.91 -11.22
CA ARG A 227 -5.64 7.52 -11.66
C ARG A 227 -7.01 6.94 -11.36
N GLN A 228 -7.40 5.97 -12.17
CA GLN A 228 -8.59 5.18 -11.93
C GLN A 228 -8.31 4.17 -10.80
N MET A 229 -9.16 4.14 -9.76
CA MET A 229 -8.90 3.42 -8.52
C MET A 229 -8.68 1.91 -8.73
N HIS A 230 -9.53 1.25 -9.52
CA HIS A 230 -9.48 -0.21 -9.69
C HIS A 230 -8.39 -0.71 -10.65
N THR A 231 -8.04 0.08 -11.69
CA THR A 231 -7.02 -0.32 -12.66
C THR A 231 -5.64 0.28 -12.38
N LEU A 232 -5.59 1.33 -11.56
CA LEU A 232 -4.46 2.27 -11.40
C LEU A 232 -4.05 2.96 -12.71
N ARG A 233 -4.91 2.94 -13.73
CA ARG A 233 -4.64 3.59 -15.01
C ARG A 233 -4.54 5.10 -14.82
N LEU A 234 -3.46 5.69 -15.33
CA LEU A 234 -3.29 7.14 -15.39
C LEU A 234 -4.38 7.78 -16.27
N LEU A 235 -5.11 8.73 -15.69
CA LEU A 235 -6.19 9.49 -16.31
C LEU A 235 -5.73 10.90 -16.69
N ASP A 236 -5.03 11.58 -15.78
CA ASP A 236 -4.54 12.95 -15.97
C ASP A 236 -3.29 13.20 -15.13
N THR A 237 -2.60 14.30 -15.39
CA THR A 237 -1.44 14.74 -14.61
C THR A 237 -1.51 16.25 -14.39
N LEU A 238 -1.64 16.65 -13.13
CA LEU A 238 -1.65 18.04 -12.72
C LEU A 238 -0.24 18.49 -12.37
N LYS A 239 0.11 19.68 -12.87
CA LYS A 239 1.39 20.34 -12.65
C LYS A 239 1.12 21.80 -12.24
N GLY A 240 2.05 22.40 -11.51
CA GLY A 240 1.95 23.80 -11.09
C GLY A 240 2.65 24.06 -9.76
N HIS A 241 2.68 23.07 -8.86
CA HIS A 241 3.48 23.15 -7.64
C HIS A 241 4.98 23.07 -7.94
N GLN A 242 5.75 23.81 -7.17
CA GLN A 242 7.21 23.89 -7.31
C GLN A 242 7.90 23.02 -6.26
N THR A 243 7.15 22.62 -5.24
CA THR A 243 7.64 21.83 -4.13
C THR A 243 6.70 20.68 -3.82
N ILE A 244 7.14 19.87 -2.87
CA ILE A 244 6.41 18.76 -2.29
C ILE A 244 5.02 19.24 -1.84
N VAL A 245 3.95 18.59 -2.35
CA VAL A 245 2.58 18.83 -1.88
C VAL A 245 2.43 18.27 -0.47
N HIS A 246 2.03 19.10 0.48
CA HIS A 246 1.86 18.71 1.88
C HIS A 246 0.44 18.26 2.19
N SER A 247 -0.55 18.81 1.50
CA SER A 247 -1.98 18.51 1.67
C SER A 247 -2.67 18.41 0.33
N LEU A 248 -3.53 17.41 0.17
CA LEU A 248 -4.26 17.10 -1.06
C LEU A 248 -5.66 16.61 -0.69
N VAL A 249 -6.71 17.25 -1.18
CA VAL A 249 -8.08 16.97 -0.74
C VAL A 249 -9.08 17.19 -1.88
N PHE A 250 -10.05 16.30 -2.02
CA PHE A 250 -11.21 16.48 -2.90
C PHE A 250 -12.31 17.25 -2.17
N SER A 251 -13.08 18.06 -2.92
CA SER A 251 -14.35 18.54 -2.39
C SER A 251 -15.35 17.39 -2.21
N PRO A 252 -16.28 17.49 -1.24
CA PRO A 252 -17.32 16.47 -1.01
C PRO A 252 -18.16 16.12 -2.24
N ASP A 253 -18.39 17.06 -3.16
CA ASP A 253 -19.10 16.81 -4.42
C ASP A 253 -18.23 16.15 -5.53
N GLY A 254 -16.93 15.98 -5.27
CA GLY A 254 -15.95 15.42 -6.19
C GLY A 254 -15.65 16.27 -7.44
N GLN A 255 -16.10 17.53 -7.47
CA GLN A 255 -15.91 18.44 -8.61
C GLN A 255 -14.64 19.28 -8.51
N LEU A 256 -14.12 19.47 -7.30
CA LEU A 256 -12.90 20.21 -7.04
C LEU A 256 -11.83 19.32 -6.40
N LEU A 257 -10.58 19.67 -6.66
CA LEU A 257 -9.41 19.13 -5.98
C LEU A 257 -8.55 20.32 -5.55
N ALA A 258 -8.16 20.36 -4.29
CA ALA A 258 -7.22 21.36 -3.78
C ALA A 258 -5.93 20.67 -3.35
N ALA A 259 -4.80 21.25 -3.73
CA ALA A 259 -3.49 20.83 -3.27
C ALA A 259 -2.69 22.03 -2.78
N ALA A 260 -1.92 21.84 -1.71
CA ALA A 260 -1.12 22.88 -1.09
C ALA A 260 0.34 22.45 -1.00
N ASP A 261 1.25 23.33 -1.43
CA ASP A 261 2.68 23.21 -1.20
C ASP A 261 3.20 24.45 -0.43
N SER A 262 4.51 24.53 -0.23
CA SER A 262 5.11 25.66 0.50
C SER A 262 5.02 27.01 -0.23
N HIS A 263 4.49 27.06 -1.46
CA HIS A 263 4.42 28.27 -2.29
C HIS A 263 2.98 28.71 -2.59
N ALA A 264 2.07 27.77 -2.82
CA ALA A 264 0.70 28.09 -3.19
C ALA A 264 -0.26 26.94 -2.85
N ILE A 265 -1.55 27.28 -2.77
CA ILE A 265 -2.62 26.33 -2.94
C ILE A 265 -3.11 26.45 -4.39
N ILE A 266 -3.25 25.33 -5.08
CA ILE A 266 -3.88 25.30 -6.40
C ILE A 266 -5.17 24.50 -6.27
N VAL A 267 -6.25 25.04 -6.84
CA VAL A 267 -7.55 24.37 -6.92
C VAL A 267 -7.86 24.08 -8.38
N TRP A 268 -8.18 22.82 -8.66
CA TRP A 268 -8.61 22.35 -9.97
C TRP A 268 -10.08 22.02 -9.96
N ARG A 269 -10.75 22.34 -11.06
CA ARG A 269 -12.12 21.95 -11.36
C ARG A 269 -12.12 20.81 -12.37
N ARG A 270 -12.99 19.83 -12.13
CA ARG A 270 -13.27 18.76 -13.07
C ARG A 270 -14.12 19.30 -14.22
N VAL A 271 -13.59 19.24 -15.45
CA VAL A 271 -14.26 19.76 -16.66
C VAL A 271 -14.82 18.63 -17.52
N ALA A 272 -14.27 17.43 -17.39
CA ALA A 272 -14.78 16.21 -18.01
C ALA A 272 -14.54 15.00 -17.10
N SER A 273 -15.01 13.82 -17.51
CA SER A 273 -14.89 12.58 -16.74
C SER A 273 -13.47 12.29 -16.24
N ALA A 274 -12.43 12.73 -16.95
CA ALA A 274 -11.04 12.50 -16.58
C ALA A 274 -10.14 13.75 -16.68
N ARG A 275 -10.69 14.93 -16.98
CA ARG A 275 -9.89 16.14 -17.27
C ARG A 275 -10.10 17.22 -16.22
N TRP A 276 -9.00 17.76 -15.73
CA TRP A 276 -8.98 18.78 -14.69
C TRP A 276 -8.30 20.05 -15.18
N GLN A 277 -8.78 21.20 -14.73
CA GLN A 277 -8.24 22.50 -15.08
C GLN A 277 -8.09 23.36 -13.83
N SER A 278 -6.94 24.01 -13.66
CA SER A 278 -6.70 24.92 -12.55
C SER A 278 -7.63 26.12 -12.69
N CYS A 279 -8.43 26.39 -11.66
CA CYS A 279 -9.38 27.50 -11.66
C CYS A 279 -9.04 28.59 -10.65
N LEU A 280 -8.19 28.30 -9.66
CA LEU A 280 -7.83 29.22 -8.59
C LEU A 280 -6.44 28.90 -8.04
N THR A 281 -5.68 29.94 -7.73
CA THR A 281 -4.40 29.86 -7.01
C THR A 281 -4.47 30.78 -5.80
N LEU A 282 -4.23 30.24 -4.61
CA LEU A 282 -4.28 30.97 -3.33
C LEU A 282 -2.88 30.96 -2.66
N PRO A 283 -2.65 31.81 -1.65
CA PRO A 283 -1.40 31.83 -0.89
C PRO A 283 -1.04 30.47 -0.28
N ALA A 284 0.26 30.25 -0.03
CA ALA A 284 0.79 29.01 0.52
C ALA A 284 0.09 28.57 1.82
N ALA A 285 -0.14 27.27 1.95
CA ALA A 285 -0.64 26.64 3.15
C ALA A 285 -0.02 25.26 3.38
N GLU A 286 0.03 24.85 4.64
CA GLU A 286 0.51 23.53 5.06
C GLU A 286 -0.63 22.49 5.04
N THR A 287 -1.86 22.93 5.33
CA THR A 287 -3.06 22.09 5.30
C THR A 287 -4.21 22.81 4.64
N VAL A 288 -5.11 22.05 4.04
CA VAL A 288 -6.36 22.53 3.42
C VAL A 288 -7.51 21.58 3.72
N ALA A 289 -8.72 22.10 3.86
CA ALA A 289 -9.94 21.32 4.01
C ALA A 289 -11.12 22.03 3.35
N PHE A 290 -11.93 21.27 2.60
CA PHE A 290 -13.19 21.77 2.06
C PHE A 290 -14.29 21.72 3.13
N SER A 291 -15.20 22.69 3.09
CA SER A 291 -16.47 22.59 3.81
C SER A 291 -17.37 21.49 3.19
N PRO A 292 -18.31 20.92 3.97
CA PRO A 292 -19.21 19.85 3.51
C PRO A 292 -20.04 20.21 2.28
N ASP A 293 -20.43 21.48 2.16
CA ASP A 293 -21.18 22.02 1.02
C ASP A 293 -20.31 22.27 -0.24
N SER A 294 -19.00 21.98 -0.17
CA SER A 294 -18.02 22.24 -1.24
C SER A 294 -17.84 23.71 -1.63
N ARG A 295 -18.39 24.66 -0.86
CA ARG A 295 -18.34 26.10 -1.18
C ARG A 295 -17.18 26.85 -0.57
N HIS A 296 -16.62 26.35 0.52
CA HIS A 296 -15.55 27.00 1.24
C HIS A 296 -14.30 26.13 1.29
N LEU A 297 -13.14 26.78 1.30
CA LEU A 297 -11.85 26.15 1.54
C LEU A 297 -11.19 26.82 2.75
N ALA A 298 -11.00 26.05 3.82
CA ALA A 298 -10.14 26.46 4.93
C ALA A 298 -8.69 26.08 4.62
N ALA A 299 -7.77 26.96 4.96
CA ALA A 299 -6.34 26.77 4.76
C ALA A 299 -5.55 27.32 5.95
N VAL A 300 -4.50 26.60 6.35
CA VAL A 300 -3.59 27.07 7.42
C VAL A 300 -2.18 27.24 6.89
N SER A 301 -1.66 28.45 7.01
CA SER A 301 -0.25 28.75 6.71
C SER A 301 0.64 28.50 7.92
N LYS A 302 1.95 28.31 7.69
CA LYS A 302 2.91 27.90 8.71
C LYS A 302 2.96 28.80 9.97
N GLU A 303 2.73 30.10 9.79
CA GLU A 303 2.86 31.12 10.84
C GLU A 303 1.66 32.09 10.87
N GLY A 304 0.57 31.74 10.18
CA GLY A 304 -0.55 32.64 9.95
C GLY A 304 -1.90 32.10 10.43
N PRO A 305 -2.94 32.93 10.35
CA PRO A 305 -4.30 32.55 10.71
C PRO A 305 -4.80 31.38 9.85
N ILE A 306 -5.90 30.77 10.29
CA ILE A 306 -6.71 29.92 9.42
C ILE A 306 -7.51 30.86 8.50
N ALA A 307 -7.29 30.76 7.20
CA ALA A 307 -8.02 31.53 6.20
C ALA A 307 -9.14 30.70 5.59
N ILE A 308 -10.33 31.27 5.44
CA ILE A 308 -11.48 30.64 4.77
C ILE A 308 -11.81 31.41 3.49
N TRP A 309 -11.87 30.69 2.37
CA TRP A 309 -12.12 31.21 1.04
C TRP A 309 -13.44 30.70 0.49
N ALA A 310 -14.28 31.57 -0.08
CA ALA A 310 -15.43 31.17 -0.88
C ALA A 310 -14.96 30.82 -2.30
N LEU A 311 -15.46 29.71 -2.82
CA LEU A 311 -15.07 29.14 -4.11
C LEU A 311 -16.11 29.37 -5.21
N TYR A 312 -17.35 29.67 -4.82
CA TYR A 312 -18.49 29.95 -5.68
C TYR A 312 -19.17 31.23 -5.19
N ASP A 313 -19.57 32.10 -6.13
CA ASP A 313 -20.26 33.38 -5.94
C ASP A 313 -19.38 34.62 -5.59
N ALA A 314 -19.26 35.53 -6.58
CA ALA A 314 -18.54 36.82 -6.61
C ALA A 314 -16.99 36.73 -6.78
N PRO A 315 -16.26 37.79 -7.19
CA PRO A 315 -14.90 37.66 -7.70
C PRO A 315 -13.95 37.22 -6.60
N GLN A 316 -13.75 35.89 -6.49
CA GLN A 316 -12.77 35.18 -5.65
C GLN A 316 -12.51 35.91 -4.32
N GLY A 317 -13.57 36.01 -3.51
CA GLY A 317 -13.59 36.82 -2.29
C GLY A 317 -13.16 36.02 -1.06
N TYR A 318 -12.17 36.55 -0.36
CA TYR A 318 -11.83 36.17 1.01
C TYR A 318 -13.05 36.26 1.93
N VAL A 319 -13.35 35.21 2.70
CA VAL A 319 -14.58 35.15 3.54
C VAL A 319 -14.29 35.49 4.99
N ALA A 320 -13.30 34.83 5.61
CA ALA A 320 -13.04 35.00 7.04
C ALA A 320 -11.60 34.65 7.42
N GLN A 321 -11.14 35.28 8.52
CA GLN A 321 -9.88 34.98 9.20
C GLN A 321 -10.17 34.43 10.60
N LEU A 322 -9.73 33.21 10.89
CA LEU A 322 -9.71 32.70 12.25
C LEU A 322 -8.30 32.92 12.82
N HIS A 323 -8.19 33.84 13.76
CA HIS A 323 -6.91 34.15 14.39
C HIS A 323 -6.59 33.08 15.43
N SER A 324 -5.53 32.31 15.17
CA SER A 324 -4.96 31.42 16.19
C SER A 324 -4.39 32.23 17.34
N HIS A 325 -4.44 31.67 18.55
CA HIS A 325 -4.11 32.39 19.78
C HIS A 325 -2.59 32.45 20.09
N CYS A 326 -1.72 31.91 19.24
CA CYS A 326 -0.28 31.93 19.49
C CYS A 326 0.44 33.01 18.67
N GLY A 327 0.96 34.02 19.39
CA GLY A 327 2.05 34.86 18.92
C GLY A 327 3.31 34.03 18.60
N LYS A 328 4.07 34.56 17.64
CA LYS A 328 5.36 34.09 17.09
C LYS A 328 6.08 32.92 17.81
N ALA A 329 6.47 31.96 16.96
CA ALA A 329 7.58 31.01 17.04
C ALA A 329 7.39 29.71 17.85
N LEU A 330 7.49 28.57 17.12
CA LEU A 330 8.45 27.47 17.38
C LEU A 330 8.18 26.33 16.38
N ASN A 331 8.89 26.31 15.25
CA ASN A 331 9.17 25.12 14.43
C ASN A 331 7.98 24.16 14.22
N GLN A 332 6.78 24.71 13.98
CA GLN A 332 5.54 23.94 13.96
C GLN A 332 5.36 23.28 12.58
N ARG A 333 5.43 21.94 12.54
CA ARG A 333 5.03 21.15 11.38
C ARG A 333 3.55 20.79 11.50
N THR A 334 2.77 21.22 10.51
CA THR A 334 1.36 20.91 10.19
C THR A 334 0.37 21.08 11.35
N ILE A 335 -0.60 21.98 11.18
CA ILE A 335 -1.77 22.15 12.05
C ILE A 335 -2.90 21.36 11.39
N PRO A 336 -3.46 20.30 12.00
CA PRO A 336 -4.60 19.61 11.41
C PRO A 336 -5.85 20.50 11.53
N ILE A 337 -6.69 20.50 10.49
CA ILE A 337 -8.00 21.16 10.50
C ILE A 337 -9.08 20.22 9.96
N ALA A 338 -10.32 20.39 10.40
CA ALA A 338 -11.48 19.66 9.87
C ALA A 338 -12.77 20.47 10.07
N PHE A 339 -13.71 20.38 9.12
CA PHE A 339 -15.07 20.89 9.28
C PHE A 339 -15.97 19.82 9.90
N ASN A 340 -16.95 20.23 10.70
CA ASN A 340 -18.07 19.37 11.09
C ASN A 340 -19.02 19.13 9.90
N ALA A 341 -19.94 18.18 10.03
CA ALA A 341 -20.87 17.78 8.97
C ALA A 341 -21.76 18.92 8.45
N ASP A 342 -22.11 19.88 9.30
CA ASP A 342 -22.99 21.00 8.96
C ASP A 342 -22.21 22.21 8.38
N GLY A 343 -20.88 22.19 8.47
CA GLY A 343 -20.01 23.27 8.00
C GLY A 343 -19.95 24.50 8.90
N GLU A 344 -20.71 24.54 10.00
CA GLU A 344 -20.76 25.68 10.92
C GLU A 344 -19.56 25.73 11.89
N THR A 345 -18.93 24.59 12.15
CA THR A 345 -17.82 24.49 13.11
C THR A 345 -16.56 23.96 12.43
N LEU A 346 -15.44 24.67 12.63
CA LEU A 346 -14.12 24.21 12.25
C LEU A 346 -13.35 23.79 13.50
N ALA A 347 -12.70 22.63 13.47
CA ALA A 347 -11.72 22.23 14.48
C ALA A 347 -10.29 22.46 13.97
N SER A 348 -9.39 22.89 14.86
CA SER A 348 -7.96 23.00 14.57
C SER A 348 -7.11 22.48 15.73
N GLY A 349 -6.07 21.71 15.45
CA GLY A 349 -5.15 21.20 16.47
C GLY A 349 -3.97 22.13 16.67
N GLU A 350 -3.79 22.66 17.87
CA GLU A 350 -2.68 23.54 18.23
C GLU A 350 -1.94 22.99 19.45
N ARG A 351 -0.70 22.53 19.23
CA ARG A 351 0.07 21.80 20.24
C ARG A 351 -0.80 20.66 20.83
N GLU A 352 -0.99 20.62 22.14
CA GLU A 352 -1.77 19.61 22.85
C GLU A 352 -3.29 19.92 22.88
N MET A 353 -3.70 21.07 22.34
CA MET A 353 -5.07 21.59 22.40
C MET A 353 -5.79 21.43 21.07
N ILE A 354 -7.12 21.38 21.13
CA ILE A 354 -7.99 21.46 19.96
C ILE A 354 -8.90 22.67 20.15
N HIS A 355 -8.90 23.57 19.18
CA HIS A 355 -9.77 24.74 19.16
C HIS A 355 -10.96 24.51 18.23
N LEU A 356 -12.15 24.88 18.69
CA LEU A 356 -13.38 24.88 17.92
C LEU A 356 -13.75 26.33 17.59
N TRP A 357 -14.05 26.57 16.33
CA TRP A 357 -14.33 27.90 15.78
C TRP A 357 -15.71 27.90 15.15
N ASP A 358 -16.44 29.00 15.33
CA ASP A 358 -17.62 29.29 14.53
C ASP A 358 -17.17 29.83 13.16
N VAL A 359 -17.61 29.19 12.09
CA VAL A 359 -17.18 29.52 10.72
C VAL A 359 -17.80 30.83 10.25
N HIS A 360 -19.01 31.18 10.69
CA HIS A 360 -19.74 32.36 10.22
C HIS A 360 -19.29 33.63 10.92
N SER A 361 -19.16 33.60 12.25
CA SER A 361 -18.70 34.75 13.03
C SER A 361 -17.18 34.88 13.05
N GLY A 362 -16.47 33.79 12.76
CA GLY A 362 -15.02 33.69 12.87
C GLY A 362 -14.50 33.64 14.31
N THR A 363 -15.39 33.45 15.29
CA THR A 363 -15.04 33.51 16.72
C THR A 363 -14.66 32.15 17.28
N HIS A 364 -13.70 32.14 18.21
CA HIS A 364 -13.41 30.97 19.04
C HIS A 364 -14.64 30.59 19.87
N ARG A 365 -15.04 29.31 19.82
CA ARG A 365 -16.19 28.78 20.59
C ARG A 365 -15.72 28.07 21.86
N GLN A 366 -14.76 27.15 21.73
CA GLN A 366 -14.33 26.30 22.83
C GLN A 366 -12.93 25.72 22.56
N THR A 367 -12.22 25.38 23.65
CA THR A 367 -10.97 24.62 23.59
C THR A 367 -11.18 23.27 24.28
N LEU A 368 -10.79 22.19 23.60
CA LEU A 368 -10.79 20.84 24.14
C LEU A 368 -9.39 20.51 24.67
N TYR A 369 -9.33 20.11 25.94
CA TYR A 369 -8.11 19.76 26.65
C TYR A 369 -8.07 18.27 26.92
N GLY A 370 -6.91 17.64 26.67
CA GLY A 370 -6.71 16.27 27.12
C GLY A 370 -5.46 15.59 26.58
N HIS A 371 -5.09 15.83 25.32
CA HIS A 371 -3.84 15.28 24.78
C HIS A 371 -2.64 15.72 25.63
N SER A 372 -1.69 14.81 25.84
CA SER A 372 -0.47 15.12 26.60
C SER A 372 0.67 15.61 25.71
N GLU A 373 0.53 15.43 24.39
CA GLU A 373 1.47 15.90 23.38
C GLU A 373 0.73 16.42 22.13
N ARG A 374 1.49 16.86 21.12
CA ARG A 374 0.96 17.52 19.92
C ARG A 374 -0.11 16.69 19.20
N VAL A 375 -1.22 17.32 18.86
CA VAL A 375 -2.27 16.79 17.98
C VAL A 375 -1.78 16.80 16.53
N HIS A 376 -1.83 15.62 15.89
CA HIS A 376 -1.34 15.41 14.52
C HIS A 376 -2.44 15.24 13.49
N SER A 377 -3.63 14.81 13.91
CA SER A 377 -4.75 14.54 13.00
C SER A 377 -6.08 14.82 13.68
N LEU A 378 -7.06 15.29 12.90
CA LEU A 378 -8.43 15.58 13.31
C LEU A 378 -9.38 15.09 12.21
N THR A 379 -10.51 14.52 12.60
CA THR A 379 -11.60 14.19 11.67
C THR A 379 -12.93 14.21 12.41
N PHE A 380 -13.93 14.88 11.84
CA PHE A 380 -15.30 14.78 12.35
C PHE A 380 -15.94 13.50 11.84
N SER A 381 -16.78 12.91 12.68
CA SER A 381 -17.68 11.85 12.25
C SER A 381 -18.73 12.42 11.29
N PRO A 382 -19.10 11.68 10.23
CA PRO A 382 -20.26 12.04 9.41
C PRO A 382 -21.58 11.85 10.17
N ALA A 383 -21.59 11.03 11.23
CA ALA A 383 -22.69 10.98 12.20
C ALA A 383 -22.52 12.12 13.22
N GLU A 384 -23.61 12.80 13.56
CA GLU A 384 -23.57 14.07 14.30
C GLU A 384 -22.74 14.04 15.59
N GLY A 385 -22.04 15.15 15.83
CA GLY A 385 -21.57 15.56 17.16
C GLY A 385 -20.24 14.96 17.65
N LEU A 386 -19.59 14.06 16.91
CA LEU A 386 -18.33 13.43 17.34
C LEU A 386 -17.11 13.95 16.56
N LEU A 387 -16.06 14.34 17.27
CA LEU A 387 -14.74 14.62 16.72
C LEU A 387 -13.74 13.55 17.18
N ALA A 388 -12.90 13.05 16.29
CA ALA A 388 -11.76 12.22 16.63
C ALA A 388 -10.44 12.98 16.45
N SER A 389 -9.51 12.80 17.39
CA SER A 389 -8.18 13.42 17.36
C SER A 389 -7.07 12.42 17.66
N GLY A 390 -5.97 12.52 16.92
CA GLY A 390 -4.81 11.63 17.05
C GLY A 390 -3.58 12.40 17.49
N GLY A 391 -2.94 11.96 18.56
CA GLY A 391 -1.82 12.65 19.20
C GLY A 391 -0.44 12.03 18.93
N THR A 392 0.60 12.79 19.27
CA THR A 392 1.98 12.28 19.37
C THR A 392 2.13 11.30 20.52
N ASP A 393 1.28 11.45 21.54
CA ASP A 393 1.12 10.56 22.69
C ASP A 393 0.65 9.13 22.34
N GLY A 394 0.41 8.83 21.06
CA GLY A 394 -0.03 7.51 20.61
C GLY A 394 -1.51 7.22 20.87
N THR A 395 -2.26 8.20 21.38
CA THR A 395 -3.68 8.04 21.70
C THR A 395 -4.56 8.60 20.59
N VAL A 396 -5.75 7.99 20.44
CA VAL A 396 -6.86 8.62 19.72
C VAL A 396 -7.96 8.94 20.70
N ARG A 397 -8.42 10.19 20.70
CA ARG A 397 -9.47 10.68 21.60
C ARG A 397 -10.73 10.99 20.80
N LEU A 398 -11.87 10.67 21.40
CA LEU A 398 -13.19 10.96 20.86
C LEU A 398 -13.84 12.03 21.72
N TRP A 399 -14.39 13.06 21.08
CA TRP A 399 -14.94 14.24 21.73
C TRP A 399 -16.38 14.45 21.31
N ASP A 400 -17.25 14.63 22.29
CA ASP A 400 -18.57 15.22 22.05
C ASP A 400 -18.38 16.72 21.89
N VAL A 401 -18.66 17.22 20.69
CA VAL A 401 -18.38 18.60 20.29
C VAL A 401 -19.37 19.57 20.94
N ALA A 402 -20.60 19.13 21.22
CA ALA A 402 -21.63 19.97 21.82
C ALA A 402 -21.40 20.16 23.32
N ARG A 403 -20.94 19.10 24.01
CA ARG A 403 -20.57 19.15 25.44
C ARG A 403 -19.14 19.66 25.63
N GLY A 404 -18.30 19.48 24.62
CA GLY A 404 -16.85 19.69 24.68
C GLY A 404 -16.15 18.79 25.68
N GLU A 405 -16.68 17.57 25.83
CA GLU A 405 -16.16 16.56 26.74
C GLU A 405 -15.53 15.42 25.95
N GLN A 406 -14.49 14.81 26.52
CA GLN A 406 -13.96 13.57 25.99
C GLN A 406 -14.91 12.42 26.35
N VAL A 407 -15.40 11.73 25.32
CA VAL A 407 -16.33 10.58 25.46
C VAL A 407 -15.68 9.23 25.18
N GLY A 408 -14.46 9.22 24.64
CA GLY A 408 -13.73 7.98 24.37
C GLY A 408 -12.22 8.18 24.29
N LEU A 409 -11.49 7.11 24.65
CA LEU A 409 -10.05 7.00 24.53
C LEU A 409 -9.73 5.65 23.88
N LEU A 410 -9.12 5.70 22.71
CA LEU A 410 -8.64 4.54 21.98
C LEU A 410 -7.13 4.50 22.14
N ASP A 411 -6.68 3.59 23.01
CA ASP A 411 -5.26 3.35 23.29
C ASP A 411 -4.82 2.06 22.59
N GLY A 412 -3.64 2.09 21.96
CA GLY A 412 -3.12 0.93 21.23
C GLY A 412 -2.06 1.25 20.18
N HIS A 413 -1.89 2.50 19.77
CA HIS A 413 -0.74 2.88 18.95
C HIS A 413 0.48 3.13 19.84
N ARG A 414 1.63 2.58 19.43
CA ARG A 414 2.89 2.69 20.21
C ARG A 414 3.72 3.92 19.83
N VAL A 415 3.30 4.63 18.79
CA VAL A 415 3.94 5.84 18.27
C VAL A 415 2.86 6.81 17.81
N ARG A 416 3.25 8.03 17.45
CA ARG A 416 2.34 9.09 17.02
C ARG A 416 1.28 8.61 16.01
N VAL A 417 0.03 8.99 16.26
CA VAL A 417 -1.08 8.76 15.34
C VAL A 417 -1.02 9.80 14.24
N LEU A 418 -0.83 9.36 13.00
CA LEU A 418 -0.55 10.22 11.86
C LEU A 418 -1.79 10.60 11.07
N SER A 419 -2.83 9.76 11.10
CA SER A 419 -4.02 9.97 10.28
C SER A 419 -5.21 9.20 10.86
N LEU A 420 -6.38 9.76 10.62
CA LEU A 420 -7.68 9.28 11.07
C LEU A 420 -8.67 9.38 9.91
N ALA A 421 -9.60 8.44 9.80
CA ALA A 421 -10.71 8.50 8.87
C ALA A 421 -11.93 7.77 9.42
N PHE A 422 -13.10 8.39 9.39
CA PHE A 422 -14.37 7.70 9.64
C PHE A 422 -14.87 7.01 8.37
N SER A 423 -15.58 5.90 8.54
CA SER A 423 -16.42 5.32 7.48
C SER A 423 -17.60 6.24 7.19
N PRO A 424 -18.21 6.18 5.99
CA PRO A 424 -19.33 7.05 5.62
C PRO A 424 -20.54 6.91 6.54
N ASP A 425 -20.74 5.73 7.12
CA ASP A 425 -21.81 5.45 8.08
C ASP A 425 -21.48 5.90 9.52
N GLY A 426 -20.27 6.42 9.77
CA GLY A 426 -19.79 6.88 11.07
C GLY A 426 -19.53 5.78 12.10
N ARG A 427 -19.69 4.50 11.73
CA ARG A 427 -19.61 3.37 12.68
C ARG A 427 -18.21 2.84 12.89
N THR A 428 -17.30 3.10 11.95
CA THR A 428 -15.93 2.62 12.02
C THR A 428 -14.97 3.80 11.92
N LEU A 429 -14.05 3.89 12.86
CA LEU A 429 -12.91 4.80 12.78
C LEU A 429 -11.67 3.98 12.43
N ALA A 430 -10.97 4.38 11.38
CA ALA A 430 -9.65 3.85 11.09
C ALA A 430 -8.59 4.82 11.60
N THR A 431 -7.55 4.28 12.22
CA THR A 431 -6.43 5.06 12.79
C THR A 431 -5.11 4.46 12.34
N ALA A 432 -4.13 5.31 12.01
CA ALA A 432 -2.84 4.83 11.52
C ALA A 432 -1.67 5.52 12.22
N ASP A 433 -0.66 4.72 12.52
CA ASP A 433 0.66 5.19 12.94
C ASP A 433 1.72 4.91 11.86
N LEU A 434 3.01 4.92 12.22
CA LEU A 434 4.09 4.66 11.27
C LEU A 434 4.15 3.22 10.74
N LYS A 435 3.50 2.27 11.41
CA LYS A 435 3.68 0.83 11.19
C LYS A 435 2.37 0.06 11.10
N THR A 436 1.30 0.56 11.71
CA THR A 436 0.06 -0.18 11.92
C THR A 436 -1.15 0.67 11.56
N ILE A 437 -2.20 -0.04 11.15
CA ILE A 437 -3.55 0.50 11.03
C ILE A 437 -4.46 -0.29 11.91
N ARG A 438 -5.30 0.43 12.65
CA ARG A 438 -6.30 -0.13 13.54
C ARG A 438 -7.68 0.34 13.11
N LEU A 439 -8.64 -0.57 13.20
CA LEU A 439 -10.06 -0.26 13.01
C LEU A 439 -10.79 -0.35 14.33
N TRP A 440 -11.62 0.64 14.60
CA TRP A 440 -12.37 0.76 15.84
C TRP A 440 -13.85 0.87 15.50
N ARG A 441 -14.68 0.06 16.16
CA ARG A 441 -16.13 0.26 16.11
C ARG A 441 -16.54 1.32 17.11
N ILE A 442 -17.36 2.26 16.64
CA ILE A 442 -17.83 3.41 17.39
C ILE A 442 -19.34 3.21 17.63
N GLY A 443 -19.76 3.23 18.89
CA GLY A 443 -21.19 3.13 19.28
C GLY A 443 -21.61 1.92 20.11
N GLU A 444 -20.72 0.99 20.47
CA GLU A 444 -21.03 -0.13 21.38
C GLU A 444 -20.37 0.06 22.75
N SER A 445 -21.16 -0.12 23.82
CA SER A 445 -20.80 0.08 25.24
C SER A 445 -19.83 -0.97 25.82
N ALA A 446 -18.92 -1.50 25.00
CA ALA A 446 -17.85 -2.43 25.40
C ALA A 446 -16.51 -1.68 25.48
N PRO A 447 -15.48 -2.22 26.17
CA PRO A 447 -14.13 -1.68 26.08
C PRO A 447 -13.71 -1.60 24.61
N GLN A 448 -13.43 -0.40 24.13
CA GLN A 448 -13.11 -0.10 22.74
C GLN A 448 -11.71 -0.65 22.44
N GLN A 449 -11.65 -1.92 22.04
CA GLN A 449 -10.47 -2.58 21.51
C GLN A 449 -10.53 -2.58 19.98
N PRO A 450 -9.37 -2.57 19.29
CA PRO A 450 -9.35 -2.57 17.84
C PRO A 450 -9.92 -3.89 17.31
N ALA A 451 -10.86 -3.82 16.37
CA ALA A 451 -11.54 -4.99 15.82
C ALA A 451 -10.61 -5.83 14.91
N VAL A 452 -9.61 -5.18 14.29
CA VAL A 452 -8.59 -5.80 13.42
C VAL A 452 -7.30 -4.98 13.51
N GLU A 453 -6.15 -5.66 13.58
CA GLU A 453 -4.80 -5.05 13.52
C GLU A 453 -4.07 -5.56 12.27
N SER A 454 -3.68 -4.66 11.35
CA SER A 454 -2.83 -5.01 10.20
C SER A 454 -1.37 -4.67 10.48
N ALA A 455 -0.47 -5.64 10.26
CA ALA A 455 0.91 -5.60 10.78
C ALA A 455 1.95 -4.96 9.85
N ASP A 456 1.62 -4.66 8.59
CA ASP A 456 2.60 -4.12 7.63
C ASP A 456 2.09 -2.87 6.89
N ALA A 457 2.35 -1.70 7.47
CA ALA A 457 2.24 -0.41 6.80
C ALA A 457 3.63 0.15 6.47
N GLN A 458 4.36 -0.44 5.51
CA GLN A 458 5.61 0.16 5.04
C GLN A 458 5.36 1.30 4.04
N ARG A 459 5.63 2.53 4.50
CA ARG A 459 5.72 3.80 3.74
C ARG A 459 4.61 4.07 2.72
N GLY A 460 3.45 4.48 3.24
CA GLY A 460 2.42 5.23 2.52
C GLY A 460 1.43 5.83 3.52
N ARG A 461 1.60 7.09 3.92
CA ARG A 461 0.72 7.74 4.92
C ARG A 461 -0.65 8.04 4.33
N ALA A 462 -1.71 7.91 5.13
CA ALA A 462 -3.14 8.11 4.80
C ALA A 462 -3.76 7.11 3.79
N VAL A 463 -2.96 6.59 2.86
CA VAL A 463 -3.40 5.69 1.78
C VAL A 463 -4.19 4.49 2.31
N GLN A 464 -3.65 3.83 3.32
CA GLN A 464 -4.11 2.52 3.76
C GLN A 464 -5.30 2.62 4.75
N LEU A 465 -5.67 3.81 5.22
CA LEU A 465 -6.85 4.06 6.07
C LEU A 465 -8.17 4.06 5.30
N TYR A 466 -8.19 4.72 4.13
CA TYR A 466 -9.40 4.81 3.31
C TYR A 466 -9.67 3.49 2.57
N PHE A 467 -8.60 2.79 2.14
CA PHE A 467 -8.69 1.44 1.55
C PHE A 467 -9.37 0.42 2.46
N VAL A 468 -9.20 0.53 3.78
CA VAL A 468 -9.74 -0.44 4.74
C VAL A 468 -11.21 -0.15 5.09
N LEU A 469 -11.69 1.08 4.90
CA LEU A 469 -13.06 1.47 5.25
C LEU A 469 -14.05 1.46 4.07
N HIS A 470 -13.56 1.53 2.83
CA HIS A 470 -14.40 1.70 1.63
C HIS A 470 -14.18 0.64 0.54
N GLY A 471 -13.21 -0.26 0.72
CA GLY A 471 -13.06 -1.48 -0.08
C GLY A 471 -13.65 -2.66 0.64
#